data_AF-A0A7S4D1U3-F1
#
_entry.id   AF-A0A7S4D1U3-F1
#
_cell.length_a   1.000
_cell.length_b   1.000
_cell.length_c   1.000
_cell.angle_alpha   90.00
_cell.angle_beta   90.00
_cell.angle_gamma   90.00
#
_symmetry.space_group_name_H-M   'P 1'
#
loop_
_entity.id
_entity.type
_entity.pdbx_description
1 polymer ?
#
loop_
_entity_poly.entity_id
_entity_poly.type
_entity_poly.pdbx_seq_one_letter_code
_entity_poly.pdbx_strand_id
1 'polypeptide(L)'
;ARGVQALAALKDAPSLHALTLGLGWNDIKDGGAQALAALKDTPSLQTLILDLHCNSIGSSGAQALAGLKDAPSLQTLTLDLYMNDVENGGAQALATLKDAPSLHTLTLDLMDNPIAG
;
A
#
# COMPACT_ATOMS: atom_id res chain seq x y z
N ALA A 1 -1.93 4.99 14.53
CA ALA A 1 -0.57 5.45 14.14
C ALA A 1 0.63 4.63 14.69
N ARG A 2 0.94 4.58 16.01
CA ARG A 2 2.18 3.90 16.49
C ARG A 2 2.25 2.40 16.20
N GLY A 3 1.10 1.71 16.21
CA GLY A 3 1.03 0.28 15.90
C GLY A 3 1.46 -0.04 14.47
N VAL A 4 0.89 0.66 13.48
CA VAL A 4 1.27 0.45 12.06
C VAL A 4 2.71 0.84 11.76
N GLN A 5 3.26 1.84 12.45
CA GLN A 5 4.67 2.20 12.30
C GLN A 5 5.60 1.05 12.70
N ALA A 6 5.24 0.26 13.70
CA ALA A 6 6.04 -0.92 14.09
C ALA A 6 6.00 -2.03 13.02
N LEU A 7 4.94 -2.12 12.22
CA LEU A 7 4.84 -3.10 11.13
C LEU A 7 5.85 -2.83 10.01
N ALA A 8 6.34 -1.60 9.87
CA ALA A 8 7.40 -1.27 8.91
C ALA A 8 8.69 -2.07 9.15
N ALA A 9 8.93 -2.53 10.39
CA ALA A 9 10.08 -3.38 10.72
C ALA A 9 10.02 -4.77 10.05
N LEU A 10 8.87 -5.19 9.54
CA LEU A 10 8.75 -6.44 8.77
C LEU A 10 9.57 -6.40 7.48
N LYS A 11 9.99 -5.22 7.02
CA LYS A 11 10.88 -5.08 5.87
C LYS A 11 12.24 -5.78 6.04
N ASP A 12 12.67 -5.94 7.30
CA ASP A 12 13.93 -6.56 7.64
C ASP A 12 13.82 -8.09 7.76
N ALA A 13 12.66 -8.68 7.49
CA ALA A 13 12.44 -10.13 7.56
C ALA A 13 12.93 -10.83 6.27
N PRO A 14 14.10 -11.52 6.28
CA PRO A 14 14.76 -11.97 5.05
C PRO A 14 14.04 -13.12 4.34
N SER A 15 13.17 -13.85 5.05
CA SER A 15 12.44 -15.01 4.52
C SER A 15 10.93 -14.76 4.37
N LEU A 16 10.49 -13.50 4.46
CA LEU A 16 9.08 -13.14 4.33
C LEU A 16 8.69 -13.05 2.85
N HIS A 17 8.07 -14.11 2.34
CA HIS A 17 7.66 -14.19 0.93
C HIS A 17 6.23 -13.70 0.69
N ALA A 18 5.37 -13.81 1.70
CA ALA A 18 3.99 -13.36 1.63
C ALA A 18 3.60 -12.66 2.93
N LEU A 19 2.90 -11.54 2.80
CA LEU A 19 2.39 -10.77 3.92
C LEU A 19 0.96 -10.32 3.63
N THR A 20 0.06 -10.59 4.57
CA THR A 20 -1.32 -10.11 4.57
C THR A 20 -1.57 -9.37 5.86
N LEU A 21 -2.01 -8.11 5.75
CA LEU A 21 -2.33 -7.26 6.89
C LEU A 21 -3.77 -6.76 6.77
N GLY A 22 -4.62 -7.20 7.70
CA GLY A 22 -5.97 -6.69 7.90
C GLY A 22 -5.93 -5.45 8.80
N LEU A 23 -6.00 -4.26 8.22
CA LEU A 23 -5.82 -2.98 8.93
C LEU A 23 -6.99 -2.02 8.70
N GLY A 24 -8.14 -2.49 8.21
CA GLY A 24 -9.34 -1.67 8.09
C GLY A 24 -9.75 -1.02 9.43
N TRP A 25 -10.28 0.19 9.41
CA TRP A 25 -10.75 0.92 10.61
C TRP A 25 -9.70 1.17 11.71
N ASN A 26 -8.44 1.48 11.36
CA ASN A 26 -7.33 1.63 12.33
C ASN A 26 -6.74 3.06 12.44
N ASP A 27 -7.37 4.07 11.83
CA ASP A 27 -6.86 5.45 11.80
C ASP A 27 -5.38 5.51 11.37
N ILE A 28 -5.08 4.79 10.28
CA ILE A 28 -3.72 4.63 9.74
C ILE A 28 -3.23 5.99 9.22
N LYS A 29 -4.09 6.73 8.51
CA LYS A 29 -3.78 8.03 7.88
C LYS A 29 -2.56 7.96 6.94
N ASP A 30 -2.19 9.10 6.37
CA ASP A 30 -1.04 9.20 5.48
C ASP A 30 0.28 8.73 6.11
N GLY A 31 0.52 9.07 7.38
CA GLY A 31 1.75 8.68 8.07
C GLY A 31 1.87 7.17 8.28
N GLY A 32 0.76 6.46 8.46
CA GLY A 32 0.75 5.01 8.55
C GLY A 32 0.92 4.35 7.17
N ALA A 33 0.28 4.88 6.14
CA ALA A 33 0.48 4.44 4.76
C ALA A 33 1.94 4.60 4.31
N GLN A 34 2.58 5.72 4.69
CA GLN A 34 4.00 5.94 4.47
C GLN A 34 4.88 4.90 5.18
N ALA A 35 4.53 4.50 6.40
CA ALA A 35 5.26 3.44 7.10
C ALA A 35 5.11 2.08 6.41
N LEU A 36 3.90 1.74 5.94
CA LEU A 36 3.65 0.50 5.20
C LEU A 36 4.38 0.46 3.85
N ALA A 37 4.55 1.61 3.19
CA ALA A 37 5.31 1.69 1.94
C ALA A 37 6.77 1.24 2.08
N ALA A 38 7.34 1.23 3.29
CA ALA A 38 8.68 0.71 3.55
C ALA A 38 8.81 -0.80 3.32
N LEU A 39 7.69 -1.55 3.22
CA LEU A 39 7.69 -2.97 2.86
C LEU A 39 8.26 -3.23 1.46
N LYS A 40 8.39 -2.20 0.61
CA LYS A 40 9.11 -2.29 -0.66
C LYS A 40 10.58 -2.72 -0.50
N ASP A 41 11.16 -2.46 0.68
CA ASP A 41 12.54 -2.82 0.98
C ASP A 41 12.69 -4.30 1.36
N THR A 42 11.60 -5.08 1.43
CA THR A 42 11.64 -6.51 1.76
C THR A 42 12.09 -7.34 0.54
N PRO A 43 13.33 -7.87 0.50
CA PRO A 43 13.90 -8.41 -0.74
C PRO A 43 13.22 -9.69 -1.24
N SER A 44 12.65 -10.49 -0.34
CA SER A 44 11.99 -11.77 -0.67
C SER A 44 10.48 -11.67 -0.83
N LEU A 45 9.87 -10.50 -0.61
CA LEU A 45 8.42 -10.35 -0.60
C LEU A 45 7.85 -10.42 -2.02
N GLN A 46 7.08 -11.46 -2.29
CA GLN A 46 6.44 -11.74 -3.57
C GLN A 46 4.95 -11.41 -3.55
N THR A 47 4.29 -11.53 -2.40
CA THR A 47 2.87 -11.24 -2.25
C THR A 47 2.64 -10.29 -1.09
N LEU A 48 2.00 -9.16 -1.38
CA LEU A 48 1.58 -8.19 -0.38
C LEU A 48 0.09 -7.91 -0.53
N ILE A 49 -0.66 -8.15 0.55
CA ILE A 49 -2.08 -7.83 0.64
C ILE A 49 -2.25 -6.87 1.82
N LEU A 50 -2.65 -5.63 1.52
CA LEU A 50 -2.96 -4.62 2.51
C LEU A 50 -4.45 -4.30 2.43
N ASP A 51 -5.19 -4.70 3.45
CA ASP A 51 -6.54 -4.21 3.66
C ASP A 51 -6.48 -2.93 4.50
N LEU A 52 -6.74 -1.79 3.85
CA LEU A 52 -6.63 -0.45 4.42
C LEU A 52 -7.96 0.31 4.35
N HIS A 53 -9.11 -0.36 4.24
CA HIS A 53 -10.38 0.35 4.14
C HIS A 53 -10.68 1.23 5.38
N CYS A 54 -11.41 2.33 5.21
CA CYS A 54 -11.84 3.21 6.30
C CYS A 54 -10.69 3.70 7.20
N ASN A 55 -9.64 4.30 6.62
CA ASN A 55 -8.42 4.69 7.35
C ASN A 55 -7.99 6.15 7.20
N SER A 56 -8.80 6.98 6.54
CA SER A 56 -8.49 8.38 6.24
C SER A 56 -7.12 8.57 5.57
N ILE A 57 -6.79 7.66 4.64
CA ILE A 57 -5.60 7.76 3.79
C ILE A 57 -5.93 8.73 2.66
N GLY A 58 -5.19 9.83 2.61
CA GLY A 58 -5.32 10.85 1.58
C GLY A 58 -4.38 10.60 0.39
N SER A 59 -4.32 11.60 -0.49
CA SER A 59 -3.44 11.56 -1.66
C SER A 59 -1.95 11.38 -1.31
N SER A 60 -1.48 11.95 -0.19
CA SER A 60 -0.07 11.80 0.22
C SER A 60 0.24 10.37 0.68
N GLY A 61 -0.67 9.72 1.41
CA GLY A 61 -0.53 8.32 1.78
C GLY A 61 -0.59 7.39 0.57
N ALA A 62 -1.52 7.64 -0.36
CA ALA A 62 -1.61 6.91 -1.63
C ALA A 62 -0.34 7.06 -2.48
N GLN A 63 0.24 8.26 -2.56
CA GLN A 63 1.53 8.51 -3.21
C GLN A 63 2.67 7.71 -2.57
N ALA A 64 2.68 7.59 -1.24
CA ALA A 64 3.66 6.77 -0.55
C ALA A 64 3.49 5.29 -0.90
N LEU A 65 2.25 4.77 -0.86
CA LEU A 65 1.93 3.38 -1.23
C LEU A 65 2.29 3.07 -2.70
N ALA A 66 2.19 4.03 -3.61
CA ALA A 66 2.64 3.87 -4.99
C ALA A 66 4.15 3.55 -5.10
N GLY A 67 4.94 3.89 -4.08
CA GLY A 67 6.35 3.51 -3.97
C GLY A 67 6.57 2.00 -3.86
N LEU A 68 5.54 1.19 -3.56
CA LEU A 68 5.61 -0.27 -3.58
C LEU A 68 6.00 -0.83 -4.97
N LYS A 69 5.90 -0.03 -6.04
CA LYS A 69 6.40 -0.39 -7.36
C LYS A 69 7.91 -0.66 -7.41
N ASP A 70 8.66 -0.10 -6.47
CA ASP A 70 10.12 -0.27 -6.39
C ASP A 70 10.52 -1.60 -5.73
N ALA A 71 9.55 -2.38 -5.24
CA ALA A 71 9.81 -3.66 -4.60
C ALA A 71 10.37 -4.68 -5.61
N PRO A 72 11.59 -5.19 -5.42
CA PRO A 72 12.30 -5.91 -6.48
C PRO A 72 11.66 -7.25 -6.86
N SER A 73 11.00 -7.90 -5.89
CA SER A 73 10.46 -9.26 -6.02
C SER A 73 8.93 -9.32 -5.99
N LEU A 74 8.25 -8.18 -5.87
CA LEU A 74 6.81 -8.15 -5.65
C LEU A 74 6.05 -8.53 -6.93
N GLN A 75 5.33 -9.65 -6.88
CA GLN A 75 4.60 -10.23 -8.01
C GLN A 75 3.09 -9.99 -7.91
N THR A 76 2.58 -9.97 -6.68
CA THR A 76 1.16 -9.76 -6.40
C THR A 76 1.01 -8.66 -5.36
N LEU A 77 0.26 -7.63 -5.72
CA LEU A 77 -0.12 -6.55 -4.83
C LEU A 77 -1.65 -6.42 -4.79
N THR A 78 -2.21 -6.49 -3.60
CA THR A 78 -3.60 -6.10 -3.34
C THR A 78 -3.61 -4.93 -2.37
N LEU A 79 -4.19 -3.82 -2.79
CA LEU A 79 -4.44 -2.65 -1.97
C LEU A 79 -5.96 -2.42 -1.93
N ASP A 80 -6.56 -2.65 -0.77
CA ASP A 80 -7.92 -2.19 -0.50
C ASP A 80 -7.84 -0.82 0.17
N LEU A 81 -8.21 0.22 -0.58
CA LEU A 81 -8.31 1.59 -0.11
C LEU A 81 -9.77 2.07 -0.09
N TYR A 82 -10.75 1.15 -0.05
CA TYR A 82 -12.18 1.49 0.07
C TYR A 82 -12.45 2.48 1.21
N MET A 83 -13.34 3.46 1.00
CA MET A 83 -13.68 4.46 2.01
C MET A 83 -12.47 5.18 2.61
N ASN A 84 -11.66 5.81 1.76
CA ASN A 84 -10.55 6.66 2.18
C ASN A 84 -10.69 8.05 1.53
N ASP A 85 -9.67 8.90 1.70
CA ASP A 85 -9.66 10.28 1.23
C ASP A 85 -8.75 10.43 -0.01
N VAL A 86 -8.61 9.38 -0.83
CA VAL A 86 -7.74 9.40 -2.01
C VAL A 86 -8.37 10.25 -3.12
N GLU A 87 -7.72 11.36 -3.46
CA GLU A 87 -8.15 12.21 -4.57
C GLU A 87 -7.41 11.85 -5.88
N ASN A 88 -7.67 12.60 -6.94
CA ASN A 88 -7.08 12.40 -8.27
C ASN A 88 -5.55 12.27 -8.27
N GLY A 89 -4.86 13.10 -7.49
CA GLY A 89 -3.40 13.05 -7.39
C GLY A 89 -2.89 11.73 -6.78
N GLY A 90 -3.60 11.19 -5.78
CA GLY A 90 -3.30 9.90 -5.19
C GLY A 90 -3.60 8.75 -6.15
N ALA A 91 -4.75 8.78 -6.82
CA ALA A 91 -5.14 7.79 -7.82
C ALA A 91 -4.14 7.73 -9.01
N GLN A 92 -3.70 8.90 -9.50
CA GLN A 92 -2.66 8.99 -10.53
C GLN A 92 -1.33 8.40 -10.07
N ALA A 93 -0.94 8.61 -8.81
CA ALA A 93 0.27 8.01 -8.27
C ALA A 93 0.16 6.48 -8.19
N LEU A 94 -0.96 5.96 -7.68
CA LEU A 94 -1.22 4.52 -7.61
C LEU A 94 -1.23 3.87 -9.00
N ALA A 95 -1.66 4.58 -10.05
CA ALA A 95 -1.58 4.08 -11.43
C ALA A 95 -0.15 3.79 -11.89
N THR A 96 0.87 4.37 -11.26
CA THR A 96 2.30 4.06 -11.56
C THR A 96 2.76 2.70 -11.03
N LEU A 97 1.94 2.01 -10.23
CA LEU A 97 2.19 0.61 -9.85
C LEU A 97 2.27 -0.33 -11.06
N LYS A 98 1.67 0.05 -12.19
CA LYS A 98 1.80 -0.68 -13.47
C LYS A 98 3.25 -0.75 -14.00
N ASP A 99 4.11 0.17 -13.55
CA ASP A 99 5.50 0.27 -13.99
C ASP A 99 6.44 -0.59 -13.12
N ALA A 100 5.90 -1.31 -12.13
CA ALA A 100 6.65 -2.22 -11.28
C ALA A 100 7.18 -3.41 -12.11
N PRO A 101 8.51 -3.66 -12.13
CA PRO A 101 9.12 -4.58 -13.10
C PRO A 101 8.73 -6.04 -12.90
N SER A 102 8.39 -6.42 -11.67
CA SER A 102 8.09 -7.81 -11.28
C SER A 102 6.59 -8.04 -11.03
N LEU A 103 5.74 -7.02 -11.14
CA LEU A 103 4.34 -7.11 -10.75
C LEU A 103 3.49 -7.70 -11.89
N HIS A 104 2.86 -8.83 -11.60
CA HIS A 104 2.01 -9.56 -12.55
C HIS A 104 0.53 -9.46 -12.20
N THR A 105 0.22 -9.13 -10.95
CA THR A 105 -1.16 -9.01 -10.46
C THR A 105 -1.27 -7.81 -9.55
N LEU A 106 -2.12 -6.86 -9.96
CA LEU A 106 -2.49 -5.70 -9.17
C LEU A 106 -4.00 -5.75 -8.95
N THR A 107 -4.42 -5.81 -7.69
CA THR A 107 -5.80 -5.56 -7.27
C THR A 107 -5.82 -4.25 -6.50
N LEU A 108 -6.69 -3.33 -6.92
CA LEU A 108 -6.81 -2.01 -6.33
C LEU A 108 -8.30 -1.68 -6.15
N ASP A 109 -8.74 -1.56 -4.91
CA ASP A 109 -10.06 -1.04 -4.59
C ASP A 109 -9.94 0.43 -4.17
N LEU A 110 -10.61 1.30 -4.92
CA LEU A 110 -10.68 2.75 -4.67
C LEU A 110 -12.14 3.21 -4.55
N MET A 111 -13.09 2.29 -4.35
CA MET A 111 -14.49 2.64 -4.19
C MET A 111 -14.66 3.59 -2.99
N ASP A 112 -15.61 4.51 -3.11
CA ASP A 112 -15.90 5.53 -2.09
C ASP A 112 -14.68 6.35 -1.67
N ASN A 113 -13.91 6.79 -2.66
CA ASN A 113 -12.87 7.81 -2.53
C ASN A 113 -13.25 9.04 -3.39
N PRO A 114 -12.81 10.25 -3.01
CA PRO A 114 -13.09 11.49 -3.73
C PRO A 114 -12.28 11.65 -5.03
N ILE A 115 -12.35 10.65 -5.93
CA ILE A 115 -11.71 10.67 -7.24
C ILE A 115 -12.70 11.30 -8.24
N ALA A 116 -12.40 12.51 -8.70
CA ALA A 116 -13.18 13.18 -9.73
C ALA A 116 -12.83 12.61 -11.11
N GLY A 117 -13.87 12.33 -11.90
CA GLY A 117 -13.77 11.86 -13.29
C GLY A 117 -13.25 12.90 -14.27
#